data_AF-A0A949JRH2-F1
#
_entry.id   AF-A0A949JRH2-F1
#
_cell.length_a   1.000
_cell.length_b   1.000
_cell.length_c   1.000
_cell.angle_alpha   90.00
_cell.angle_beta   90.00
_cell.angle_gamma   90.00
#
_symmetry.space_group_name_H-M   'P 1'
#
loop_
_entity.id
_entity.type
_entity.pdbx_description
1 polymer ?
#
loop_
_entity_poly.entity_id
_entity_poly.type
_entity_poly.pdbx_seq_one_letter_code
_entity_poly.pdbx_strand_id
1 'polypeptide(L)' 'MIKKIGKFFGEMKGEMKKVTWPTRDELKESTKLVIIATFVVTVFIGTIDQILTLVIRRLLGW' A
#
# COMPACT_ATOMS: atom_id res chain seq x y z
N MET A 1 -40.53 8.28 -9.72
CA MET A 1 -39.39 7.36 -9.53
C MET A 1 -38.06 8.09 -9.29
N ILE A 2 -37.71 9.11 -10.09
CA ILE A 2 -36.43 9.87 -9.97
C ILE A 2 -36.23 10.56 -8.59
N LYS A 3 -37.30 11.08 -7.97
CA LYS A 3 -37.25 11.66 -6.60
C LYS A 3 -36.83 10.66 -5.50
N LYS A 4 -37.12 9.36 -5.66
CA LYS A 4 -36.72 8.32 -4.69
C LYS A 4 -35.22 8.10 -4.73
N ILE A 5 -34.64 7.97 -5.92
CA ILE A 5 -33.20 7.77 -6.15
C ILE A 5 -32.37 8.93 -5.59
N GLY A 6 -32.80 10.18 -5.81
CA GLY A 6 -32.12 11.34 -5.23
C GLY A 6 -32.11 11.35 -3.69
N LYS A 7 -33.19 10.86 -3.06
CA LYS A 7 -33.27 10.73 -1.59
C LYS A 7 -32.37 9.62 -1.07
N PHE A 8 -32.31 8.47 -1.76
CA PHE A 8 -31.41 7.36 -1.44
C PHE A 8 -29.93 7.77 -1.53
N PHE A 9 -29.52 8.56 -2.53
CA PHE A 9 -28.16 9.09 -2.61
C PHE A 9 -27.83 10.08 -1.48
N GLY A 10 -28.81 10.87 -1.04
CA GLY A 10 -28.66 11.76 0.11
C GLY A 10 -28.47 11.00 1.43
N GLU A 11 -29.28 9.95 1.66
CA GLU A 11 -29.17 9.07 2.82
C GLU A 11 -27.86 8.26 2.79
N MET A 12 -27.46 7.74 1.62
CA MET A 12 -26.19 7.03 1.42
C MET A 12 -24.99 7.94 1.70
N LYS A 13 -25.01 9.21 1.28
CA LYS A 13 -23.96 10.19 1.60
C LYS A 13 -23.89 10.50 3.11
N GLY A 14 -25.01 10.38 3.83
CA GLY A 14 -25.08 10.49 5.29
C GLY A 14 -24.44 9.31 6.01
N GLU A 15 -24.73 8.08 5.59
CA GLU A 15 -24.11 6.86 6.11
C GLU A 15 -22.61 6.78 5.75
N MET A 16 -22.22 7.27 4.57
CA MET A 16 -20.82 7.33 4.14
C MET A 16 -19.96 8.30 4.99
N LYS A 17 -20.59 9.22 5.73
CA LYS A 17 -19.92 10.06 6.73
C LYS A 17 -19.76 9.39 8.10
N LYS A 18 -20.54 8.33 8.39
CA LYS A 18 -20.34 7.48 9.58
C LYS A 18 -19.23 6.46 9.36
N VAL A 19 -18.92 6.14 8.10
CA VAL A 19 -17.70 5.40 7.76
C VAL A 19 -16.52 6.31 8.10
N THR A 20 -15.70 5.85 9.03
CA THR A 20 -14.45 6.46 9.46
C THR A 20 -13.46 6.48 8.30
N TRP A 21 -13.66 7.38 7.34
CA TRP A 21 -12.69 7.63 6.29
C TRP A 21 -11.55 8.43 6.93
N PRO A 22 -10.32 7.89 6.91
CA PRO A 22 -9.17 8.62 7.41
C PRO A 22 -9.01 9.93 6.64
N THR A 23 -8.54 10.95 7.34
CA THR A 23 -8.30 12.26 6.73
C THR A 23 -7.22 12.15 5.65
N ARG A 24 -7.29 12.99 4.62
CA ARG A 24 -6.36 12.94 3.47
C ARG A 24 -4.88 12.99 3.88
N ASP A 25 -4.59 13.55 5.05
CA ASP A 25 -3.24 13.66 5.59
C ASP A 25 -2.77 12.34 6.23
N GLU A 26 -3.63 11.62 6.95
CA GLU A 26 -3.32 10.28 7.47
C GLU A 26 -3.03 9.29 6.33
N LEU A 27 -3.74 9.41 5.20
CA LEU A 27 -3.45 8.59 4.01
C LEU A 27 -2.07 8.87 3.44
N LYS A 28 -1.64 10.13 3.41
CA LYS A 28 -0.32 10.52 2.88
C LYS A 28 0.79 10.04 3.81
N GLU A 29 0.62 10.20 5.13
CA GLU A 29 1.58 9.73 6.12
C GLU A 29 1.73 8.20 6.08
N SER A 30 0.60 7.48 6.05
CA SER A 30 0.59 6.02 5.94
C SER A 30 1.27 5.56 4.65
N THR A 31 1.02 6.23 3.53
CA THR A 31 1.67 5.91 2.24
C THR A 31 3.18 6.17 2.29
N LYS A 32 3.62 7.28 2.90
CA LYS A 32 5.04 7.59 3.07
C LYS A 32 5.74 6.51 3.90
N LEU A 33 5.12 6.05 4.97
CA LEU A 33 5.66 4.97 5.80
C LEU A 33 5.83 3.66 5.02
N VAL A 34 4.82 3.29 4.22
CA VAL A 34 4.88 2.08 3.38
C VAL A 34 6.00 2.18 2.33
N ILE A 35 6.20 3.35 1.72
CA ILE A 35 7.29 3.57 0.76
C ILE A 35 8.65 3.33 1.42
N ILE A 36 8.87 3.90 2.61
CA ILE A 36 10.13 3.75 3.34
C ILE A 36 10.33 2.28 3.74
N ALA A 37 9.30 1.65 4.32
CA ALA A 37 9.38 0.25 4.75
C ALA A 37 9.68 -0.69 3.58
N THR A 38 8.97 -0.51 2.46
CA THR A 38 9.20 -1.31 1.25
C THR A 38 10.60 -1.09 0.69
N PHE A 39 11.09 0.16 0.68
CA PHE A 39 12.44 0.47 0.20
C PHE A 39 13.52 -0.28 1.02
N VAL A 40 13.39 -0.30 2.34
CA VAL A 40 14.30 -1.05 3.22
C VAL A 40 14.26 -2.55 2.91
N VAL A 41 13.07 -3.11 2.73
CA VAL A 41 12.88 -4.53 2.38
C VAL A 41 13.50 -4.85 1.02
N THR A 42 13.31 -3.99 0.01
CA THR A 42 13.90 -4.16 -1.32
C THR A 42 15.42 -4.16 -1.26
N VAL A 43 16.04 -3.24 -0.52
CA VAL A 43 17.50 -3.19 -0.38
C VAL A 43 18.01 -4.44 0.34
N PHE A 44 17.33 -4.88 1.39
CA PHE A 44 17.71 -6.07 2.14
C PHE A 44 17.65 -7.34 1.28
N ILE A 45 16.51 -7.61 0.64
CA ILE A 45 16.33 -8.77 -0.22
C ILE A 45 17.31 -8.72 -1.40
N GLY A 46 17.44 -7.57 -2.06
CA GLY A 46 18.37 -7.42 -3.18
C GLY A 46 19.84 -7.65 -2.78
N THR A 47 20.23 -7.25 -1.57
CA THR A 47 21.58 -7.53 -1.04
C THR A 47 21.79 -9.02 -0.84
N ILE A 48 20.80 -9.72 -0.25
CA ILE A 48 20.87 -11.17 -0.05
C ILE A 48 20.94 -11.89 -1.40
N ASP A 49 20.12 -11.51 -2.37
CA ASP A 49 20.11 -12.13 -3.71
C ASP A 49 21.47 -11.97 -4.42
N GLN A 50 22.12 -10.81 -4.28
CA GLN A 50 23.46 -10.56 -4.83
C GLN A 50 24.52 -11.45 -4.15
N ILE A 51 24.50 -11.55 -2.82
CA ILE A 51 25.42 -12.41 -2.06
C ILE A 51 25.22 -13.87 -2.44
N LEU A 52 23.96 -14.31 -2.48
CA LEU A 52 23.61 -15.70 -2.78
C LEU A 52 24.01 -16.07 -4.21
N THR A 53 23.80 -15.17 -5.18
CA THR A 53 24.26 -15.33 -6.56
C THR A 53 25.78 -15.42 -6.65
N LEU A 54 26.51 -14.59 -5.90
CA LEU A 54 27.98 -14.63 -5.86
C LEU A 54 28.49 -15.97 -5.29
N VAL A 55 27.89 -16.43 -4.20
CA VAL A 55 28.23 -17.69 -3.53
C VAL A 55 27.91 -18.88 -4.43
N ILE A 56 26.73 -18.91 -5.05
CA ILE A 56 26.32 -19.95 -5.98
C ILE A 56 27.25 -20.00 -7.19
N ARG A 57 27.60 -18.85 -7.80
CA ARG A 57 28.56 -18.80 -8.91
C ARG A 57 29.90 -19.43 -8.54
N ARG A 58 30.45 -19.04 -7.38
CA ARG A 58 31.70 -19.62 -6.86
C ARG A 58 31.60 -21.13 -6.58
N LEU A 59 30.46 -21.62 -6.11
CA LEU A 59 30.25 -23.03 -5.74
C LEU A 59 29.99 -23.94 -6.95
N LEU A 60 29.23 -23.47 -7.93
CA LEU A 60 28.97 -24.22 -9.18
C LEU A 60 30.19 -24.30 -10.11
N GLY A 61 31.32 -23.69 -9.73
CA GLY A 61 32.61 -23.93 -10.36
C GLY A 61 32.75 -23.30 -11.75
N TRP A 62 32.07 -22.17 -12.01
CA TRP A 62 32.44 -21.25 -13.09
C TRP A 62 33.10 -19.99 -12.54
#